data_AF-A0A506QMK2-F1
#
_entry.id   AF-A0A506QMK2-F1
#
_cell.length_a   1.000
_cell.length_b   1.000
_cell.length_c   1.000
_cell.angle_alpha   90.00
_cell.angle_beta   90.00
_cell.angle_gamma   90.00
#
_symmetry.space_group_name_H-M   'P 1'
#
loop_
_entity.id
_entity.type
_entity.pdbx_description
1 polymer ?
#
loop_
_entity_poly.entity_id
_entity_poly.type
_entity_poly.pdbx_seq_one_letter_code
_entity_poly.pdbx_strand_id
1 'polypeptide(L)'
;MMRLSMLILIAMLTGCSSGPKGVECPGEVSTIYGQPMGQTRAVIFDLVNAFTVTRDNVSVESGPLQSLDRFKYVPSAVTREGYYAQRLSDHQFRLINPWQDTQITWTCP
;
A
#
# COMPACT_ATOMS: atom_id res chain seq x y z
N MET A 1 14.75 11.09 -44.35
CA MET A 1 13.82 9.97 -44.08
C MET A 1 14.31 9.07 -42.94
N MET A 2 15.47 8.40 -43.06
CA MET A 2 15.95 7.41 -42.06
C MET A 2 16.20 7.95 -40.63
N ARG A 3 16.64 9.22 -40.50
CA ARG A 3 16.88 9.86 -39.19
C ARG A 3 15.60 10.16 -38.41
N LEU A 4 14.49 10.42 -39.09
CA LEU A 4 13.21 10.73 -38.44
C LEU A 4 12.57 9.45 -37.87
N SER A 5 12.69 8.33 -38.59
CA SER A 5 12.25 7.01 -38.15
C SER A 5 12.99 6.55 -36.88
N MET A 6 14.28 6.89 -36.75
CA MET A 6 15.08 6.52 -35.59
C MET A 6 14.64 7.30 -34.32
N LEU A 7 14.34 8.59 -34.46
CA LEU A 7 13.83 9.42 -33.34
C LEU A 7 12.45 8.94 -32.84
N ILE A 8 11.58 8.52 -33.75
CA ILE A 8 10.26 7.97 -33.41
C ILE A 8 10.40 6.65 -32.64
N LEU A 9 11.35 5.79 -33.04
CA LEU A 9 11.60 4.51 -32.36
C LEU A 9 12.10 4.70 -30.93
N ILE A 10 12.97 5.70 -30.70
CA ILE A 10 13.50 6.02 -29.37
C ILE A 10 12.40 6.59 -28.46
N ALA A 11 11.52 7.45 -28.99
CA ALA A 11 10.40 8.01 -28.24
C ALA A 11 9.36 6.96 -27.82
N MET A 12 9.14 5.92 -28.65
CA MET A 12 8.24 4.82 -28.31
C MET A 12 8.79 3.91 -27.19
N LEU A 13 10.12 3.78 -27.07
CA LEU A 13 10.75 2.95 -26.05
C LEU A 13 10.72 3.57 -24.64
N THR A 14 10.61 4.90 -24.53
CA THR A 14 10.59 5.61 -23.23
C THR A 14 9.18 5.79 -22.64
N GLY A 15 8.13 5.39 -23.36
CA GLY A 15 6.74 5.70 -23.02
C GLY A 15 6.05 4.82 -21.96
N CYS A 16 6.67 3.75 -21.47
CA CYS A 16 5.99 2.75 -20.62
C CYS A 16 6.70 2.43 -19.28
N SER A 17 7.51 3.34 -18.73
CA SER A 17 8.20 3.12 -17.44
C SER A 17 7.65 3.98 -16.29
N SER A 18 6.42 4.48 -16.36
CA SER A 18 5.72 5.00 -15.18
C SER A 18 4.84 3.88 -14.63
N GLY A 19 5.38 3.05 -13.74
CA GLY A 19 4.53 2.22 -12.88
C GLY A 19 3.53 3.10 -12.12
N PRO A 20 2.41 2.53 -11.65
CA PRO A 20 1.46 3.29 -10.84
C PRO A 20 2.22 4.01 -9.71
N LYS A 21 1.89 5.27 -9.46
CA LYS A 21 2.50 6.01 -8.35
C LYS A 21 1.70 5.66 -7.09
N GLY A 22 2.41 5.45 -5.98
CA GLY A 22 1.75 5.37 -4.69
C GLY A 22 0.96 6.65 -4.40
N VAL A 23 -0.11 6.53 -3.63
CA VAL A 23 -1.03 7.62 -3.28
C VAL A 23 -0.79 8.03 -1.83
N GLU A 24 -0.68 9.32 -1.56
CA GLU A 24 -0.61 9.81 -0.17
C GLU A 24 -2.00 9.69 0.47
N CYS A 25 -2.09 8.90 1.54
CA CYS A 25 -3.34 8.61 2.22
C CYS A 25 -3.26 9.07 3.70
N PRO A 26 -4.26 9.81 4.21
CA PRO A 26 -4.38 10.07 5.64
C PRO A 26 -4.61 8.77 6.40
N GLY A 27 -4.04 8.67 7.59
CA GLY A 27 -4.17 7.52 8.48
C GLY A 27 -4.58 7.93 9.89
N GLU A 28 -5.43 7.10 10.49
CA GLU A 28 -5.80 7.20 11.90
C GLU A 28 -4.99 6.20 12.72
N VAL A 29 -4.32 6.69 13.76
CA VAL A 29 -3.61 5.86 14.74
C VAL A 29 -4.54 5.63 15.92
N SER A 30 -4.74 4.36 16.27
CA SER A 30 -5.53 3.96 17.43
C SER A 30 -4.90 2.77 18.14
N THR A 31 -5.35 2.48 19.36
CA THR A 31 -5.05 1.18 19.99
C THR A 31 -5.69 0.05 19.19
N ILE A 32 -5.33 -1.22 19.47
CA ILE A 32 -5.99 -2.35 18.79
C ILE A 32 -7.47 -2.46 19.14
N TYR A 33 -7.89 -1.83 20.25
CA TYR A 33 -9.28 -1.74 20.69
C TYR A 33 -10.02 -0.50 20.16
N GLY A 34 -9.36 0.32 19.33
CA GLY A 34 -9.97 1.46 18.65
C GLY A 34 -9.98 2.77 19.44
N GLN A 35 -9.21 2.88 20.53
CA GLN A 35 -9.06 4.17 21.21
C GLN A 35 -8.15 5.07 20.35
N PRO A 36 -8.61 6.27 19.95
CA PRO A 36 -7.84 7.14 19.07
C PRO A 36 -6.58 7.65 19.78
N MET A 37 -5.45 7.64 19.05
CA MET A 37 -4.14 8.08 19.54
C MET A 37 -3.56 9.22 18.70
N GLY A 38 -4.07 9.43 17.49
CA GLY A 38 -3.66 10.54 16.63
C GLY A 38 -3.87 10.26 15.16
N GLN A 39 -3.19 11.04 14.33
CA GLN A 39 -3.25 10.93 12.88
C GLN A 39 -1.85 10.82 12.30
N THR A 40 -1.75 10.23 11.11
CA THR A 40 -0.51 10.11 10.35
C THR A 40 -0.82 10.21 8.86
N ARG A 41 0.22 10.18 8.03
CA ARG A 41 0.10 10.08 6.57
C ARG A 41 1.12 9.07 6.09
N ALA A 42 0.78 8.34 5.03
CA ALA A 42 1.72 7.45 4.35
C ALA A 42 1.38 7.41 2.87
N VAL A 43 2.38 7.06 2.07
CA VAL A 43 2.18 6.71 0.67
C VAL A 43 1.82 5.24 0.60
N ILE A 44 0.65 4.92 0.04
CA ILE A 44 0.19 3.57 -0.19
C ILE A 44 0.40 3.22 -1.66
N PHE A 45 1.11 2.13 -1.90
CA PHE A 45 1.23 1.53 -3.22
C PHE A 45 0.47 0.20 -3.23
N ASP A 46 -0.65 0.14 -3.95
CA ASP A 46 -1.53 -1.03 -3.97
C ASP A 46 -1.29 -1.91 -5.20
N LEU A 47 -1.16 -3.20 -4.97
CA LEU A 47 -1.08 -4.25 -5.98
C LEU A 47 -2.27 -5.20 -5.83
N VAL A 48 -2.52 -6.06 -6.82
CA VAL A 48 -3.66 -6.98 -6.81
C VAL A 48 -3.74 -7.81 -5.52
N ASN A 49 -2.62 -8.34 -5.04
CA ASN A 49 -2.55 -9.26 -3.90
C ASN A 49 -1.62 -8.79 -2.76
N ALA A 50 -1.12 -7.56 -2.80
CA ALA A 50 -0.24 -7.00 -1.78
C ALA A 50 -0.36 -5.47 -1.78
N PHE A 51 0.12 -4.82 -0.73
CA PHE A 51 0.32 -3.38 -0.73
C PHE A 51 1.59 -3.03 0.03
N THR A 52 2.12 -1.85 -0.26
CA THR A 52 3.27 -1.27 0.44
C THR A 52 2.85 0.03 1.08
N VAL A 53 3.25 0.21 2.34
CA VAL A 53 3.08 1.46 3.09
C VAL A 53 4.45 2.11 3.24
N THR A 54 4.59 3.34 2.78
CA THR A 54 5.83 4.11 2.88
C THR A 54 5.60 5.40 3.67
N ARG A 55 6.40 5.61 4.72
CA ARG A 55 6.41 6.84 5.53
C ARG A 55 7.84 7.16 5.96
N ASP A 56 8.26 8.42 5.87
CA ASP A 56 9.58 8.88 6.31
C ASP A 56 10.75 8.03 5.76
N ASN A 57 10.68 7.65 4.48
CA ASN A 57 11.61 6.73 3.78
C ASN A 57 11.67 5.29 4.34
N VAL A 58 10.79 4.92 5.27
CA VAL A 58 10.60 3.54 5.74
C VAL A 58 9.44 2.93 4.97
N SER A 59 9.65 1.74 4.41
CA SER A 59 8.62 0.99 3.69
C SER A 59 8.34 -0.34 4.36
N VAL A 60 7.06 -0.67 4.49
CA VAL A 60 6.57 -1.96 4.99
C VAL A 60 5.72 -2.60 3.90
N GLU A 61 6.12 -3.79 3.47
CA GLU A 61 5.37 -4.59 2.51
C GLU A 61 4.41 -5.52 3.25
N SER A 62 3.15 -5.58 2.83
CA SER A 62 2.15 -6.46 3.43
C SER A 62 2.52 -7.94 3.30
N GLY A 63 3.26 -8.29 2.25
CA GLY A 63 3.35 -9.65 1.74
C GLY A 63 2.06 -10.10 1.02
N PRO A 64 2.01 -11.36 0.55
CA PRO A 64 0.87 -11.87 -0.21
C PRO A 64 -0.37 -12.02 0.66
N LEU A 65 -1.36 -11.16 0.45
CA LEU A 65 -2.62 -11.19 1.19
C LEU A 65 -3.39 -12.48 0.91
N GLN A 66 -3.83 -13.15 1.97
CA GLN A 66 -4.62 -14.38 1.91
C GLN A 66 -6.04 -14.13 2.38
N SER A 67 -7.00 -14.74 1.69
CA SER A 67 -8.40 -14.85 2.12
C SER A 67 -9.06 -16.03 1.40
N LEU A 68 -9.84 -16.84 2.12
CA LEU A 68 -10.63 -17.93 1.51
C LEU A 68 -11.79 -17.38 0.67
N ASP A 69 -12.32 -16.22 1.04
CA ASP A 69 -13.41 -15.52 0.36
C ASP A 69 -13.31 -14.02 0.69
N ARG A 70 -12.84 -13.22 -0.27
CA ARG A 70 -12.63 -11.77 -0.07
C ARG A 70 -13.91 -10.98 0.19
N PHE A 71 -15.08 -11.57 -0.05
CA PHE A 71 -16.37 -10.93 0.25
C PHE A 71 -16.84 -11.19 1.68
N LYS A 72 -16.22 -12.15 2.39
CA LYS A 72 -16.56 -12.52 3.78
C LYS A 72 -15.44 -12.27 4.77
N TYR A 73 -14.19 -12.38 4.32
CA TYR A 73 -13.01 -12.28 5.17
C TYR A 73 -12.03 -11.26 4.63
N VAL A 74 -11.52 -10.43 5.52
CA VAL A 74 -10.52 -9.39 5.25
C VAL A 74 -9.22 -10.05 4.75
N PRO A 75 -8.78 -9.75 3.51
CA PRO A 75 -7.48 -10.19 3.02
C PRO A 75 -6.36 -9.67 3.92
N SER A 76 -5.49 -10.58 4.37
CA SER A 76 -4.49 -10.26 5.37
C SER A 76 -3.20 -11.07 5.22
N ALA A 77 -2.12 -10.56 5.81
CA ALA A 77 -0.83 -11.21 5.86
C ALA A 77 -0.02 -10.70 7.06
N VAL A 78 1.01 -11.45 7.47
CA VAL A 78 2.00 -10.99 8.45
C VAL A 78 3.21 -10.50 7.69
N THR A 79 3.61 -9.24 7.93
CA THR A 79 4.78 -8.64 7.27
C THR A 79 6.07 -9.25 7.80
N ARG A 80 7.17 -9.04 7.09
CA ARG A 80 8.50 -9.51 7.51
C ARG A 80 8.93 -8.92 8.85
N GLU A 81 8.49 -7.70 9.15
CA GLU A 81 8.73 -6.97 10.39
C GLU A 81 7.79 -7.42 11.54
N GLY A 82 6.81 -8.29 11.24
CA GLY A 82 5.88 -8.84 12.22
C GLY A 82 4.59 -8.03 12.41
N TYR A 83 4.32 -7.03 11.57
CA TYR A 83 3.02 -6.36 11.57
C TYR A 83 1.94 -7.28 11.00
N TYR A 84 0.71 -7.16 11.49
CA TYR A 84 -0.44 -7.78 10.84
C TYR A 84 -1.07 -6.77 9.86
N ALA A 85 -0.94 -7.07 8.58
CA ALA A 85 -1.39 -6.25 7.47
C ALA A 85 -2.76 -6.70 6.97
N GLN A 86 -3.65 -5.74 6.71
CA GLN A 86 -5.01 -6.01 6.26
C GLN A 86 -5.45 -5.03 5.16
N ARG A 87 -6.15 -5.54 4.16
CA ARG A 87 -6.89 -4.74 3.17
C ARG A 87 -8.37 -4.76 3.54
N LEU A 88 -8.87 -3.69 4.15
CA LEU A 88 -10.25 -3.60 4.63
C LEU A 88 -11.24 -3.34 3.49
N SER A 89 -10.78 -2.59 2.48
CA SER A 89 -11.51 -2.33 1.23
C SER A 89 -10.51 -2.00 0.12
N ASP A 90 -11.00 -1.67 -1.06
CA ASP A 90 -10.15 -1.22 -2.18
C ASP A 90 -9.45 0.13 -1.90
N HIS A 91 -9.88 0.87 -0.86
CA HIS A 91 -9.31 2.17 -0.47
C HIS A 91 -8.84 2.23 0.99
N GLN A 92 -8.96 1.14 1.75
CA GLN A 92 -8.62 1.12 3.17
C GLN A 92 -7.61 0.02 3.50
N PHE A 93 -6.49 0.45 4.09
CA PHE A 93 -5.34 -0.38 4.40
C PHE A 93 -5.01 -0.24 5.86
N ARG A 94 -4.64 -1.33 6.52
CA ARG A 94 -4.34 -1.33 7.95
C ARG A 94 -3.05 -2.10 8.24
N LEU A 95 -2.23 -1.53 9.13
CA LEU A 95 -1.13 -2.22 9.79
C LEU A 95 -1.40 -2.24 11.29
N ILE A 96 -1.29 -3.41 11.90
CA ILE A 96 -1.45 -3.63 13.33
C ILE A 96 -0.10 -4.07 13.91
N ASN A 97 0.35 -3.36 14.93
CA ASN A 97 1.48 -3.77 15.76
C ASN A 97 0.97 -4.27 17.12
N PRO A 98 0.82 -5.58 17.32
CA PRO A 98 0.29 -6.13 18.56
C PRO A 98 1.22 -5.89 19.76
N TRP A 99 2.54 -5.79 19.55
CA TRP A 99 3.49 -5.56 20.64
C TRP A 99 3.38 -4.16 21.25
N GLN A 100 2.91 -3.18 20.47
CA GLN A 100 2.76 -1.80 20.90
C GLN A 100 1.32 -1.41 21.21
N ASP A 101 0.38 -2.35 21.14
CA ASP A 101 -1.06 -2.06 21.20
C ASP A 101 -1.45 -0.91 20.26
N THR A 102 -1.02 -0.99 19.00
CA THR A 102 -1.33 0.05 18.01
C THR A 102 -1.82 -0.54 16.70
N GLN A 103 -2.73 0.18 16.07
CA GLN A 103 -3.11 -0.02 14.68
C GLN A 103 -3.16 1.32 13.97
N ILE A 104 -2.85 1.30 12.68
CA ILE A 104 -2.98 2.45 11.81
C ILE A 104 -3.85 2.06 10.64
N THR A 105 -4.94 2.80 10.41
CA THR A 105 -5.80 2.61 9.23
C THR A 105 -5.67 3.80 8.30
N TRP A 106 -5.17 3.58 7.09
CA TRP A 106 -5.12 4.57 6.03
C TRP A 106 -6.34 4.48 5.14
N THR A 107 -6.90 5.62 4.77
CA THR A 107 -8.00 5.73 3.79
C THR A 107 -7.53 6.57 2.62
N CYS A 108 -7.51 5.96 1.43
CA CYS A 108 -7.07 6.58 0.19
C CYS A 108 -8.28 7.14 -0.60
N PRO A 109 -8.06 8.16 -1.46
CA PRO A 109 -9.09 8.67 -2.37
C PRO A 109 -9.53 7.66 -3.45
#